data_AF-A0A1I5HYQ5-F1
#
_entry.id   AF-A0A1I5HYQ5-F1
#
_cell.length_a   1.000
_cell.length_b   1.000
_cell.length_c   1.000
_cell.angle_alpha   90.00
_cell.angle_beta   90.00
_cell.angle_gamma   90.00
#
_symmetry.space_group_name_H-M   'P 1'
#
loop_
_entity.id
_entity.type
_entity.pdbx_description
1 polymer ?
#
loop_
_entity_poly.entity_id
_entity_poly.type
_entity_poly.pdbx_seq_one_letter_code
_entity_poly.pdbx_strand_id
1 'polypeptide(L)'
;MSSLCRADGSSPGVVARLRDELVARGLLDGLPAAFLAGVTRFATPPAAQLDALRADAGRLTARLAAGEAGEEDLPLLTRVAYSAGHGGLLAAHGVRTPSYDVLRSYRENLTTPVGPRLPGRPRAGDRRWRVLGRDVGFPLGVPACVLGGGEEWVRYHARNGFSVLTYKTVRSRAHEPNARPNWTFAPRPPGEVVVSDPWDWVAPGDPGVSTVNSFGVPSPSPEEWMPDLERSLTAVDDDQLLLVSVMGSGDGTALADDFARVACMAQEAGAEVVELNLSCPNTLSAAADDGVKPPLCLDADATVAVVEAVRRALDDRTGLVAKISWLDADRLAALVPRLAPLVDGVAGINTVPSRVVRSDGEPTFPGRAVAGLSGAAVRGHALDLTRRLVTLRGAGGHRFDVLAMGGVTDVASFAALYEAGADAVQSASGAFADPFLARDCIAALGDTLPRSVPR
;
A
#
# COMPACT_ATOMS: atom_id res chain seq x y z
N MET A 1 12.22 16.98 57.95
CA MET A 1 11.85 18.08 57.05
C MET A 1 12.71 18.02 55.79
N SER A 2 12.27 17.27 54.77
CA SER A 2 12.82 17.42 53.42
C SER A 2 11.64 17.46 52.46
N SER A 3 11.60 18.53 51.70
CA SER A 3 10.47 19.04 50.93
C SER A 3 10.07 18.09 49.80
N LEU A 4 8.77 17.78 49.75
CA LEU A 4 8.06 17.33 48.57
C LEU A 4 8.13 18.42 47.50
N CYS A 5 9.02 18.27 46.52
CA CYS A 5 8.86 18.94 45.24
C CYS A 5 7.77 18.22 44.47
N ARG A 6 6.59 18.87 44.42
CA ARG A 6 5.50 18.54 43.51
C ARG A 6 6.02 18.46 42.07
N ALA A 7 5.92 17.30 41.46
CA ALA A 7 5.92 17.15 40.01
C ALA A 7 4.46 17.13 39.53
N ASP A 8 3.78 18.27 39.62
CA ASP A 8 2.52 18.48 38.90
C ASP A 8 2.85 19.14 37.56
N GLY A 9 2.70 18.37 36.49
CA GLY A 9 2.98 18.81 35.13
C GLY A 9 2.81 17.66 34.14
N SER A 10 1.71 16.91 34.22
CA SER A 10 1.35 15.95 33.17
C SER A 10 1.18 16.73 31.86
N SER A 11 2.02 16.46 30.87
CA SER A 11 1.85 17.00 29.52
C SER A 11 0.39 16.80 29.07
N PRO A 12 -0.28 17.82 28.48
CA PRO A 12 -1.67 17.69 28.05
C PRO A 12 -1.86 16.45 27.18
N GLY A 13 -2.99 15.74 27.31
CA GLY A 13 -3.35 14.61 26.45
C GLY A 13 -3.33 14.97 24.95
N VAL A 14 -3.27 13.98 24.06
CA VAL A 14 -3.15 14.25 22.62
C VAL A 14 -4.38 15.00 22.10
N VAL A 15 -5.57 14.71 22.62
CA VAL A 15 -6.80 15.44 22.27
C VAL A 15 -6.72 16.92 22.65
N ALA A 16 -6.21 17.24 23.84
CA ALA A 16 -6.03 18.63 24.27
C ALA A 16 -5.02 19.37 23.37
N ARG A 17 -3.90 18.72 23.00
CA ARG A 17 -2.91 19.33 22.08
C ARG A 17 -3.47 19.55 20.68
N LEU A 18 -4.28 18.61 20.16
CA LEU A 18 -4.94 18.75 18.87
C LEU A 18 -5.97 19.89 18.90
N ARG A 19 -6.75 20.00 19.97
CA ARG A 19 -7.67 21.13 20.18
C ARG A 19 -6.92 22.45 20.10
N ASP A 20 -5.82 22.59 20.85
CA ASP A 20 -5.05 23.82 20.91
C ASP A 20 -4.52 24.21 19.52
N GLU A 21 -4.05 23.23 18.74
CA GLU A 21 -3.60 23.46 17.36
C GLU A 21 -4.76 23.84 16.42
N LEU A 22 -5.93 23.20 16.55
CA LEU A 22 -7.13 23.54 15.77
C LEU A 22 -7.61 24.97 16.08
N VAL A 23 -7.56 25.39 17.34
CA VAL A 23 -7.88 26.77 17.76
C VAL A 23 -6.85 27.75 17.22
N ALA A 24 -5.56 27.46 17.40
CA ALA A 24 -4.47 28.32 16.95
C ALA A 24 -4.49 28.57 15.43
N ARG A 25 -4.94 27.57 14.65
CA ARG A 25 -5.09 27.68 13.18
C ARG A 25 -6.45 28.23 12.73
N GLY A 26 -7.37 28.51 13.65
CA GLY A 26 -8.73 28.97 13.32
C GLY A 26 -9.57 27.92 12.57
N LEU A 27 -9.29 26.63 12.79
CA LEU A 27 -9.94 25.51 12.10
C LEU A 27 -11.12 24.93 12.88
N LEU A 28 -11.20 25.16 14.20
CA LEU A 28 -12.17 24.50 15.07
C LEU A 28 -13.62 24.80 14.68
N ASP A 29 -13.97 26.07 14.48
CA ASP A 29 -15.36 26.49 14.19
C ASP A 29 -15.87 25.93 12.84
N GLY A 30 -14.98 25.81 11.86
CA GLY A 30 -15.29 25.28 10.53
C GLY A 30 -15.23 23.76 10.42
N LEU A 31 -14.78 23.06 11.47
CA LEU A 31 -14.47 21.64 11.42
C LEU A 31 -15.67 20.76 11.02
N PRO A 32 -16.90 20.95 11.54
CA PRO A 32 -18.06 20.17 11.11
C PRO A 32 -18.39 20.37 9.62
N ALA A 33 -18.30 21.60 9.12
CA ALA A 33 -18.61 21.91 7.72
C ALA A 33 -17.57 21.28 6.78
N ALA A 34 -16.28 21.38 7.12
CA ALA A 34 -15.19 20.77 6.38
C ALA A 34 -15.30 19.23 6.38
N PHE A 35 -15.64 18.63 7.53
CA PHE A 35 -15.89 17.19 7.64
C PHE A 35 -17.01 16.73 6.70
N LEU A 36 -18.16 17.42 6.73
CA LEU A 36 -19.28 17.07 5.86
C LEU A 36 -18.94 17.26 4.38
N ALA A 37 -18.20 18.31 4.02
CA ALA A 37 -17.74 18.53 2.66
C ALA A 37 -16.85 17.39 2.15
N GLY A 38 -16.00 16.83 3.02
CA GLY A 38 -15.20 15.64 2.71
C GLY A 38 -16.06 14.37 2.57
N VAL A 39 -16.98 14.14 3.50
CA VAL A 39 -17.92 13.00 3.47
C VAL A 39 -18.77 13.00 2.19
N THR A 40 -19.25 14.17 1.75
CA THR A 40 -20.12 14.28 0.56
C THR A 40 -19.35 14.55 -0.73
N ARG A 41 -18.02 14.48 -0.73
CA ARG A 41 -17.19 14.94 -1.86
C ARG A 41 -17.44 14.18 -3.16
N PHE A 42 -17.67 12.88 -3.07
CA PHE A 42 -17.80 11.99 -4.22
C PHE A 42 -19.20 11.41 -4.39
N ALA A 43 -19.95 11.33 -3.29
CA ALA A 43 -21.31 10.82 -3.23
C ALA A 43 -21.94 11.26 -1.90
N THR A 44 -23.26 11.24 -1.80
CA THR A 44 -23.98 11.71 -0.60
C THR A 44 -24.54 10.52 0.19
N PRO A 45 -24.25 10.40 1.51
CA PRO A 45 -24.88 9.39 2.34
C PRO A 45 -26.40 9.55 2.40
N PRO A 46 -27.16 8.49 2.73
CA PRO A 46 -28.58 8.60 3.05
C PRO A 46 -28.84 9.69 4.11
N ALA A 47 -29.95 10.41 3.99
CA ALA A 47 -30.24 11.59 4.82
C ALA A 47 -30.08 11.32 6.33
N ALA A 48 -30.63 10.21 6.84
CA ALA A 48 -30.51 9.82 8.23
C ALA A 48 -29.05 9.60 8.68
N GLN A 49 -28.21 9.02 7.82
CA GLN A 49 -26.79 8.83 8.09
C GLN A 49 -26.04 10.17 8.07
N LEU A 50 -26.35 11.04 7.10
CA LEU A 50 -25.74 12.37 6.99
C LEU A 50 -26.08 13.25 8.20
N ASP A 51 -27.33 13.19 8.68
CA ASP A 51 -27.79 13.93 9.86
C ASP A 51 -27.09 13.44 11.13
N ALA A 52 -26.89 12.13 11.28
CA ALA A 52 -26.11 11.55 12.38
C ALA A 52 -24.65 12.03 12.35
N LEU A 53 -23.99 11.96 11.19
CA LEU A 53 -22.62 12.44 11.01
C LEU A 53 -22.48 13.94 11.35
N ARG A 54 -23.46 14.76 10.94
CA ARG A 54 -23.50 16.19 11.28
C ARG A 54 -23.63 16.40 12.78
N ALA A 55 -24.54 15.67 13.43
CA ALA A 55 -24.77 15.79 14.86
C ALA A 55 -23.53 15.37 15.67
N ASP A 56 -22.87 14.27 15.27
CA ASP A 56 -21.66 13.77 15.92
C ASP A 56 -20.51 14.78 15.82
N ALA A 57 -20.23 15.30 14.62
CA ALA A 57 -19.18 16.30 14.42
C ALA A 57 -19.46 17.61 15.16
N GLY A 58 -20.73 18.04 15.21
CA GLY A 58 -21.16 19.20 15.97
C GLY A 58 -20.95 19.03 17.48
N ARG A 59 -21.36 17.88 18.05
CA ARG A 59 -21.16 17.59 19.49
C ARG A 59 -19.68 17.50 19.85
N LEU A 60 -18.87 16.84 19.00
CA LEU A 60 -17.42 16.78 19.19
C LEU A 60 -16.81 18.19 19.20
N THR A 61 -17.17 19.03 18.23
CA THR A 61 -16.61 20.39 18.12
C THR A 61 -16.99 21.26 19.34
N ALA A 62 -18.23 21.14 19.82
CA ALA A 62 -18.67 21.83 21.04
C ALA A 62 -17.87 21.38 22.28
N ARG A 63 -17.65 20.07 22.44
CA ARG A 63 -16.81 19.51 23.53
C ARG A 63 -15.36 20.00 23.44
N LEU A 64 -14.79 20.03 22.24
CA LEU A 64 -13.44 20.56 22.00
C LEU A 64 -13.36 22.05 22.38
N ALA A 65 -14.32 22.87 21.96
CA ALA A 65 -14.37 24.29 22.27
C ALA A 65 -14.53 24.57 23.78
N ALA A 66 -15.32 23.75 24.48
CA ALA A 66 -15.49 23.84 25.93
C ALA A 66 -14.29 23.28 26.73
N GLY A 67 -13.32 22.63 26.06
CA GLY A 67 -12.22 21.93 26.72
C GLY A 67 -12.66 20.66 27.48
N GLU A 68 -13.82 20.12 27.14
CA GLU A 68 -14.44 18.94 27.75
C GLU A 68 -14.12 17.64 26.99
N ALA A 69 -13.55 17.73 25.79
CA ALA A 69 -13.18 16.56 24.99
C ALA A 69 -11.97 15.81 25.61
N GLY A 70 -12.10 14.50 25.74
CA GLY A 70 -11.10 13.60 26.32
C GLY A 70 -10.55 12.60 25.30
N GLU A 71 -9.67 11.70 25.75
CA GLU A 71 -9.05 10.68 24.90
C GLU A 71 -10.10 9.71 24.30
N GLU A 72 -11.25 9.54 24.93
CA GLU A 72 -12.40 8.81 24.39
C GLU A 72 -12.96 9.41 23.08
N ASP A 73 -12.75 10.71 22.85
CA ASP A 73 -13.18 11.41 21.64
C ASP A 73 -12.17 11.23 20.49
N LEU A 74 -10.95 10.73 20.75
CA LEU A 74 -9.88 10.62 19.76
C LEU A 74 -10.29 9.83 18.50
N PRO A 75 -11.02 8.69 18.58
CA PRO A 75 -11.45 7.98 17.38
C PRO A 75 -12.36 8.82 16.47
N LEU A 76 -13.32 9.55 17.05
CA LEU A 76 -14.22 10.42 16.28
C LEU A 76 -13.46 11.65 15.76
N LEU A 77 -12.61 12.27 16.57
CA LEU A 77 -11.75 13.37 16.16
C LEU A 77 -10.83 12.98 15.00
N THR A 78 -10.26 11.79 15.03
CA THR A 78 -9.41 11.26 13.95
C THR A 78 -10.18 11.18 12.65
N ARG A 79 -11.40 10.61 12.66
CA ARG A 79 -12.27 10.56 11.47
C ARG A 79 -12.63 11.96 10.98
N VAL A 80 -13.10 12.82 11.89
CA VAL A 80 -13.58 14.17 11.57
C VAL A 80 -12.45 15.02 10.97
N ALA A 81 -11.29 15.07 11.63
CA ALA A 81 -10.16 15.86 11.16
C ALA A 81 -9.55 15.29 9.87
N TYR A 82 -9.43 13.96 9.73
CA TYR A 82 -8.93 13.36 8.49
C TYR A 82 -9.84 13.70 7.30
N SER A 83 -11.16 13.47 7.43
CA SER A 83 -12.12 13.77 6.37
C SER A 83 -12.32 15.27 6.13
N ALA A 84 -11.95 16.13 7.08
CA ALA A 84 -11.86 17.58 6.88
C ALA A 84 -10.57 18.02 6.14
N GLY A 85 -9.69 17.10 5.75
CA GLY A 85 -8.42 17.40 5.08
C GLY A 85 -7.28 17.78 6.02
N HIS A 86 -7.41 17.47 7.32
CA HIS A 86 -6.43 17.77 8.37
C HIS A 86 -5.65 16.53 8.84
N GLY A 87 -5.54 15.48 8.01
CA GLY A 87 -4.75 14.28 8.31
C GLY A 87 -3.29 14.58 8.72
N GLY A 88 -2.65 15.55 8.07
CA GLY A 88 -1.29 15.98 8.41
C GLY A 88 -1.16 16.58 9.82
N LEU A 89 -2.22 17.21 10.35
CA LEU A 89 -2.25 17.72 11.72
C LEU A 89 -2.29 16.55 12.71
N LEU A 90 -3.15 15.55 12.46
CA LEU A 90 -3.19 14.33 13.28
C LEU A 90 -1.83 13.63 13.32
N ALA A 91 -1.20 13.47 12.16
CA ALA A 91 0.12 12.87 12.02
C ALA A 91 1.22 13.63 12.77
N ALA A 92 1.21 14.96 12.74
CA ALA A 92 2.18 15.79 13.46
C ALA A 92 2.11 15.60 14.97
N HIS A 93 0.94 15.21 15.50
CA HIS A 93 0.74 14.90 16.91
C HIS A 93 0.91 13.40 17.24
N GLY A 94 1.40 12.59 16.30
CA GLY A 94 1.65 11.16 16.49
C GLY A 94 0.39 10.31 16.52
N VAL A 95 -0.77 10.85 16.12
CA VAL A 95 -2.02 10.09 16.07
C VAL A 95 -1.98 9.10 14.92
N ARG A 96 -2.32 7.84 15.21
CA ARG A 96 -2.47 6.81 14.18
C ARG A 96 -3.56 7.24 13.19
N THR A 97 -3.15 7.50 11.95
CA THR A 97 -3.99 8.09 10.89
C THR A 97 -3.61 7.46 9.56
N PRO A 98 -4.56 7.32 8.60
CA PRO A 98 -4.23 6.76 7.31
C PRO A 98 -3.16 7.60 6.59
N SER A 99 -2.15 6.96 6.01
CA SER A 99 -0.97 7.68 5.48
C SER A 99 -1.23 8.42 4.16
N TYR A 100 -2.30 8.07 3.45
CA TYR A 100 -2.72 8.65 2.16
C TYR A 100 -4.03 9.42 2.34
N ASP A 101 -4.20 10.57 1.69
CA ASP A 101 -5.46 11.35 1.72
C ASP A 101 -6.36 10.94 0.55
N VAL A 102 -7.41 10.16 0.84
CA VAL A 102 -8.34 9.63 -0.18
C VAL A 102 -9.23 10.69 -0.83
N LEU A 103 -9.26 11.91 -0.30
CA LEU A 103 -10.05 13.03 -0.84
C LEU A 103 -9.26 13.88 -1.85
N ARG A 104 -7.92 13.82 -1.76
CA ARG A 104 -6.98 14.49 -2.68
C ARG A 104 -6.78 13.70 -3.96
N SER A 105 -6.31 14.37 -5.00
CA SER A 105 -5.89 13.70 -6.23
C SER A 105 -4.64 12.87 -6.03
N TYR A 106 -4.41 11.94 -6.96
CA TYR A 106 -3.17 11.17 -7.02
C TYR A 106 -1.93 12.07 -7.05
N ARG A 107 -1.94 13.13 -7.89
CA ARG A 107 -0.79 14.05 -8.00
C ARG A 107 -0.53 14.83 -6.71
N GLU A 108 -1.58 15.28 -6.02
CA GLU A 108 -1.43 15.96 -4.72
C GLU A 108 -0.85 15.04 -3.63
N ASN A 109 -1.10 13.73 -3.73
CA ASN A 109 -0.57 12.76 -2.77
C ASN A 109 0.89 12.35 -3.07
N LEU A 110 1.41 12.55 -4.28
CA LEU A 110 2.75 12.08 -4.67
C LEU A 110 3.88 12.55 -3.74
N THR A 111 3.75 13.76 -3.20
CA THR A 111 4.78 14.39 -2.36
C THR A 111 4.33 14.61 -0.92
N THR A 112 3.15 14.12 -0.54
CA THR A 112 2.55 14.45 0.76
C THR A 112 2.07 13.21 1.54
N PRO A 113 2.97 12.37 2.08
CA PRO A 113 2.58 11.37 3.07
C PRO A 113 1.99 12.04 4.32
N VAL A 114 0.71 11.77 4.62
CA VAL A 114 -0.07 12.41 5.70
C VAL A 114 -0.19 11.57 6.97
N GLY A 115 0.60 10.50 7.12
CA GLY A 115 0.63 9.67 8.33
C GLY A 115 1.73 10.06 9.32
N PRO A 116 1.64 9.61 10.60
CA PRO A 116 2.63 9.92 11.62
C PRO A 116 4.02 9.38 11.26
N ARG A 117 5.03 10.15 11.66
CA ARG A 117 6.45 9.78 11.51
C ARG A 117 7.00 9.39 12.87
N LEU A 118 7.73 8.27 12.93
CA LEU A 118 8.46 7.89 14.13
C LEU A 118 9.65 8.83 14.37
N PRO A 119 9.99 9.15 15.63
CA PRO A 119 11.11 10.04 15.96
C PRO A 119 12.47 9.44 15.55
N GLY A 120 12.54 8.12 15.41
CA GLY A 120 13.68 7.38 14.88
C GLY A 120 13.22 6.09 14.21
N ARG A 121 14.03 5.59 13.28
CA ARG A 121 13.73 4.36 12.56
C ARG A 121 13.81 3.15 13.50
N PRO A 122 12.74 2.35 13.64
CA PRO A 122 12.79 1.11 14.42
C PRO A 122 13.66 0.07 13.69
N ARG A 123 14.43 -0.71 14.44
CA ARG A 123 15.36 -1.72 13.93
C ARG A 123 15.31 -2.97 14.80
N ALA A 124 15.52 -4.15 14.21
CA ALA A 124 15.69 -5.42 14.92
C ALA A 124 17.16 -5.64 15.33
N GLY A 125 17.79 -4.63 15.94
CA GLY A 125 19.22 -4.61 16.23
C GLY A 125 20.10 -4.83 14.99
N ASP A 126 21.17 -5.60 15.15
CA ASP A 126 22.13 -5.95 14.09
C ASP A 126 21.72 -7.16 13.25
N ARG A 127 20.50 -7.69 13.47
CA ARG A 127 20.01 -8.84 12.72
C ARG A 127 19.71 -8.45 11.28
N ARG A 128 20.00 -9.37 10.36
CA ARG A 128 19.71 -9.23 8.94
C ARG A 128 19.01 -10.48 8.41
N TRP A 129 18.19 -10.25 7.39
CA TRP A 129 17.50 -11.26 6.60
C TRP A 129 17.94 -11.13 5.15
N ARG A 130 18.02 -12.23 4.43
CA ARG A 130 18.44 -12.26 3.03
C ARG A 130 17.22 -12.32 2.13
N VAL A 131 17.08 -11.31 1.27
CA VAL A 131 15.99 -11.14 0.31
C VAL A 131 16.59 -10.71 -1.01
N LEU A 132 16.29 -11.44 -2.09
CA LEU A 132 16.77 -11.21 -3.45
C LEU A 132 18.29 -11.04 -3.51
N GLY A 133 18.98 -11.94 -2.80
CA GLY A 133 20.43 -11.97 -2.70
C GLY A 133 21.05 -10.93 -1.75
N ARG A 134 20.26 -10.04 -1.13
CA ARG A 134 20.72 -8.88 -0.34
C ARG A 134 20.30 -8.96 1.12
N ASP A 135 21.07 -8.31 2.00
CA ASP A 135 20.73 -8.22 3.42
C ASP A 135 19.78 -7.05 3.70
N VAL A 136 18.69 -7.32 4.41
CA VAL A 136 17.71 -6.32 4.85
C VAL A 136 17.53 -6.34 6.36
N GLY A 137 17.19 -5.19 6.94
CA GLY A 137 17.06 -4.99 8.39
C GLY A 137 15.85 -5.66 9.02
N PHE A 138 14.77 -5.89 8.25
CA PHE A 138 13.62 -6.71 8.62
C PHE A 138 12.82 -7.06 7.36
N PRO A 139 12.33 -8.29 7.15
CA PRO A 139 11.76 -8.74 5.87
C PRO A 139 10.30 -8.29 5.69
N LEU A 140 9.99 -7.04 6.06
CA LEU A 140 8.70 -6.39 5.88
C LEU A 140 8.86 -5.15 4.99
N GLY A 141 7.91 -4.99 4.07
CA GLY A 141 7.97 -4.03 3.00
C GLY A 141 6.65 -3.35 2.67
N VAL A 142 6.73 -2.44 1.70
CA VAL A 142 5.57 -1.82 1.04
C VAL A 142 5.64 -2.22 -0.44
N PRO A 143 4.62 -2.88 -0.99
CA PRO A 143 4.65 -3.35 -2.37
C PRO A 143 4.41 -2.20 -3.32
N ALA A 144 4.63 -2.41 -4.63
CA ALA A 144 4.30 -1.42 -5.64
C ALA A 144 2.82 -0.99 -5.52
N CYS A 145 2.60 0.23 -5.06
CA CYS A 145 1.31 0.88 -4.90
C CYS A 145 1.49 2.40 -4.82
N VAL A 146 0.42 3.15 -4.59
CA VAL A 146 0.50 4.62 -4.50
C VAL A 146 1.31 5.13 -3.31
N LEU A 147 1.58 4.27 -2.32
CA LEU A 147 2.43 4.57 -1.17
C LEU A 147 3.94 4.45 -1.48
N GLY A 148 4.32 4.18 -2.72
CA GLY A 148 5.70 4.23 -3.22
C GLY A 148 5.86 5.21 -4.37
N GLY A 149 5.01 6.25 -4.43
CA GLY A 149 4.85 7.13 -5.59
C GLY A 149 6.03 8.06 -5.89
N GLY A 150 7.03 8.13 -5.02
CA GLY A 150 8.24 8.94 -5.19
C GLY A 150 9.08 9.02 -3.91
N GLU A 151 10.11 9.86 -3.95
CA GLU A 151 11.13 10.03 -2.90
C GLU A 151 10.53 10.24 -1.49
N GLU A 152 9.54 11.13 -1.36
CA GLU A 152 8.93 11.44 -0.07
C GLU A 152 8.23 10.23 0.55
N TRP A 153 7.60 9.40 -0.27
CA TRP A 153 6.95 8.16 0.16
C TRP A 153 7.97 7.08 0.54
N VAL A 154 9.01 6.90 -0.28
CA VAL A 154 10.10 5.96 0.00
C VAL A 154 10.78 6.33 1.32
N ARG A 155 11.18 7.59 1.49
CA ARG A 155 11.76 8.12 2.73
C ARG A 155 10.83 7.95 3.92
N TYR A 156 9.54 8.22 3.75
CA TYR A 156 8.54 8.08 4.80
C TYR A 156 8.45 6.63 5.32
N HIS A 157 8.33 5.66 4.43
CA HIS A 157 8.26 4.25 4.82
C HIS A 157 9.58 3.73 5.36
N ALA A 158 10.70 4.13 4.76
CA ALA A 158 12.03 3.77 5.22
C ALA A 158 12.24 4.20 6.68
N ARG A 159 11.94 5.47 7.00
CA ARG A 159 12.05 6.01 8.37
C ARG A 159 11.06 5.39 9.35
N ASN A 160 9.93 4.88 8.88
CA ASN A 160 8.96 4.18 9.71
C ASN A 160 9.28 2.68 9.90
N GLY A 161 10.41 2.17 9.38
CA GLY A 161 10.94 0.84 9.70
C GLY A 161 10.79 -0.22 8.60
N PHE A 162 10.10 0.09 7.50
CA PHE A 162 9.98 -0.84 6.38
C PHE A 162 11.34 -0.99 5.67
N SER A 163 11.72 -2.21 5.29
CA SER A 163 13.04 -2.48 4.69
C SER A 163 12.99 -3.18 3.32
N VAL A 164 11.82 -3.60 2.84
CA VAL A 164 11.63 -4.16 1.48
C VAL A 164 10.64 -3.29 0.71
N LEU A 165 11.11 -2.12 0.26
CA LEU A 165 10.30 -1.11 -0.38
C LEU A 165 10.18 -1.38 -1.89
N THR A 166 9.14 -0.82 -2.50
CA THR A 166 8.98 -0.87 -3.95
C THR A 166 8.56 0.49 -4.46
N TYR A 167 9.41 1.10 -5.28
CA TYR A 167 9.08 2.27 -6.07
C TYR A 167 7.93 1.89 -6.99
N LYS A 168 6.89 2.72 -7.00
CA LYS A 168 5.63 2.46 -7.68
C LYS A 168 5.85 2.07 -9.13
N THR A 169 4.94 1.23 -9.64
CA THR A 169 4.91 0.85 -11.06
C THR A 169 4.97 2.06 -12.00
N VAL A 170 6.07 2.17 -12.74
CA VAL A 170 6.28 3.18 -13.80
C VAL A 170 6.12 2.59 -15.19
N ARG A 171 5.97 3.46 -16.18
CA ARG A 171 5.80 3.12 -17.60
C ARG A 171 6.82 3.88 -18.44
N SER A 172 7.02 3.44 -19.67
CA SER A 172 7.85 4.10 -20.70
C SER A 172 7.27 5.43 -21.21
N ARG A 173 6.09 5.84 -20.72
CA ARG A 173 5.39 7.09 -21.06
C ARG A 173 4.50 7.52 -19.90
N ALA A 174 4.16 8.80 -19.87
CA ALA A 174 3.18 9.32 -18.92
C ALA A 174 1.82 8.59 -19.07
N HIS A 175 1.16 8.37 -17.95
CA HIS A 175 -0.17 7.78 -17.87
C HIS A 175 -0.94 8.43 -16.73
N GLU A 176 -2.08 9.06 -17.04
CA GLU A 176 -2.89 9.77 -16.05
C GLU A 176 -3.68 8.81 -15.15
N PRO A 177 -4.02 9.23 -13.92
CA PRO A 177 -4.88 8.46 -13.05
C PRO A 177 -6.30 8.40 -13.61
N ASN A 178 -7.01 7.32 -13.31
CA ASN A 178 -8.47 7.24 -13.49
C ASN A 178 -9.17 8.37 -12.71
N ALA A 179 -10.41 8.70 -13.10
CA ALA A 179 -11.21 9.72 -12.43
C ALA A 179 -11.46 9.37 -10.94
N ARG A 180 -11.48 10.39 -10.07
CA ARG A 180 -11.72 10.21 -8.63
C ARG A 180 -13.15 9.76 -8.31
N PRO A 181 -13.41 9.13 -7.14
CA PRO A 181 -12.41 8.65 -6.17
C PRO A 181 -11.54 7.55 -6.78
N ASN A 182 -10.32 7.37 -6.27
CA ASN A 182 -9.44 6.29 -6.73
C ASN A 182 -9.28 5.16 -5.70
N TRP A 183 -9.59 5.43 -4.44
CA TRP A 183 -9.39 4.50 -3.34
C TRP A 183 -10.45 4.77 -2.25
N THR A 184 -11.13 3.72 -1.80
CA THR A 184 -12.13 3.78 -0.75
C THR A 184 -11.98 2.59 0.22
N PHE A 185 -12.49 2.75 1.44
CA PHE A 185 -12.59 1.64 2.38
C PHE A 185 -13.66 0.63 1.92
N ALA A 186 -13.46 -0.63 2.25
CA ALA A 186 -14.42 -1.72 2.04
C ALA A 186 -14.65 -2.45 3.37
N PRO A 187 -15.44 -1.87 4.29
CA PRO A 187 -15.57 -2.39 5.67
C PRO A 187 -16.40 -3.67 5.78
N ARG A 188 -17.14 -4.04 4.72
CA ARG A 188 -17.99 -5.24 4.70
C ARG A 188 -17.20 -6.45 4.15
N PRO A 189 -17.40 -7.65 4.72
CA PRO A 189 -16.75 -8.86 4.21
C PRO A 189 -17.11 -9.08 2.74
N PRO A 190 -16.18 -9.58 1.92
CA PRO A 190 -16.43 -9.75 0.49
C PRO A 190 -17.51 -10.81 0.25
N GLY A 191 -18.62 -10.39 -0.36
CA GLY A 191 -19.54 -11.27 -1.09
C GLY A 191 -19.19 -11.27 -2.58
N GLU A 192 -20.11 -11.77 -3.42
CA GLU A 192 -19.98 -11.69 -4.89
C GLU A 192 -19.84 -10.24 -5.39
N VAL A 193 -20.47 -9.30 -4.67
CA VAL A 193 -20.37 -7.86 -4.90
C VAL A 193 -19.83 -7.19 -3.64
N VAL A 194 -18.79 -6.37 -3.81
CA VAL A 194 -18.23 -5.55 -2.73
C VAL A 194 -19.02 -4.25 -2.66
N VAL A 195 -19.59 -3.96 -1.49
CA VAL A 195 -20.26 -2.69 -1.27
C VAL A 195 -19.32 -1.72 -0.54
N SER A 196 -18.97 -0.63 -1.20
CA SER A 196 -18.03 0.39 -0.74
C SER A 196 -18.57 1.77 -1.04
N ASP A 197 -18.90 2.51 0.01
CA ASP A 197 -19.36 3.88 -0.10
C ASP A 197 -18.15 4.83 0.04
N PRO A 198 -18.03 5.92 -0.75
CA PRO A 198 -16.88 6.84 -0.65
C PRO A 198 -16.67 7.50 0.72
N TRP A 199 -17.69 7.48 1.58
CA TRP A 199 -17.65 7.98 2.96
C TRP A 199 -17.44 6.89 4.03
N ASP A 200 -17.24 5.63 3.61
CA ASP A 200 -16.93 4.53 4.52
C ASP A 200 -15.64 4.83 5.29
N TRP A 201 -15.61 4.39 6.55
CA TRP A 201 -14.49 4.62 7.45
C TRP A 201 -14.17 3.36 8.24
N VAL A 202 -12.89 3.01 8.27
CA VAL A 202 -12.35 1.98 9.16
C VAL A 202 -11.37 2.67 10.09
N ALA A 203 -11.43 2.33 11.38
CA ALA A 203 -10.52 2.91 12.37
C ALA A 203 -9.06 2.61 12.00
N PRO A 204 -8.14 3.60 12.08
CA PRO A 204 -6.73 3.36 11.83
C PRO A 204 -6.15 2.28 12.77
N GLY A 205 -5.42 1.31 12.20
CA GLY A 205 -4.91 0.15 12.94
C GLY A 205 -5.89 -0.99 13.16
N ASP A 206 -7.08 -0.93 12.59
CA ASP A 206 -8.00 -2.07 12.60
C ASP A 206 -7.42 -3.22 11.73
N PRO A 207 -7.19 -4.42 12.31
CA PRO A 207 -6.63 -5.56 11.58
C PRO A 207 -7.58 -6.11 10.51
N GLY A 208 -8.86 -5.77 10.54
CA GLY A 208 -9.88 -6.11 9.55
C GLY A 208 -9.94 -5.18 8.35
N VAL A 209 -9.09 -4.14 8.28
CA VAL A 209 -9.13 -3.15 7.21
C VAL A 209 -9.02 -3.79 5.82
N SER A 210 -9.98 -3.45 4.96
CA SER A 210 -10.00 -3.79 3.55
C SER A 210 -10.33 -2.54 2.74
N THR A 211 -9.82 -2.51 1.51
CA THR A 211 -9.96 -1.33 0.64
C THR A 211 -10.13 -1.76 -0.82
N VAL A 212 -10.80 -0.92 -1.60
CA VAL A 212 -10.94 -1.09 -3.05
C VAL A 212 -10.31 0.09 -3.77
N ASN A 213 -9.59 -0.16 -4.86
CA ASN A 213 -8.93 0.89 -5.62
C ASN A 213 -9.05 0.72 -7.13
N SER A 214 -9.08 1.84 -7.83
CA SER A 214 -9.10 1.93 -9.29
C SER A 214 -8.30 3.16 -9.74
N PHE A 215 -6.97 3.05 -9.69
CA PHE A 215 -6.05 4.13 -10.06
C PHE A 215 -5.69 4.16 -11.56
N GLY A 216 -5.64 3.01 -12.24
CA GLY A 216 -5.19 2.92 -13.65
C GLY A 216 -3.68 2.74 -13.84
N VAL A 217 -2.91 2.51 -12.77
CA VAL A 217 -1.43 2.51 -12.80
C VAL A 217 -0.87 3.82 -13.39
N PRO A 218 -1.20 4.98 -12.78
CA PRO A 218 -0.71 6.24 -13.28
C PRO A 218 0.79 6.33 -13.11
N SER A 219 1.47 6.89 -14.09
CA SER A 219 2.91 7.04 -14.15
C SER A 219 3.21 8.47 -14.61
N PRO A 220 4.08 9.22 -13.90
CA PRO A 220 4.75 10.37 -14.50
C PRO A 220 5.50 9.98 -15.78
N SER A 221 5.97 10.98 -16.54
CA SER A 221 6.84 10.70 -17.68
C SER A 221 8.22 10.21 -17.21
N PRO A 222 8.99 9.49 -18.04
CA PRO A 222 10.37 9.09 -17.71
C PRO A 222 11.26 10.24 -17.25
N GLU A 223 11.09 11.42 -17.83
CA GLU A 223 11.83 12.64 -17.45
C GLU A 223 11.54 13.11 -16.03
N GLU A 224 10.37 12.74 -15.46
CA GLU A 224 10.01 13.05 -14.08
C GLU A 224 10.37 11.90 -13.13
N TRP A 225 10.01 10.65 -13.47
CA TRP A 225 10.16 9.54 -12.53
C TRP A 225 11.60 9.01 -12.43
N MET A 226 12.42 9.09 -13.48
CA MET A 226 13.80 8.59 -13.42
C MET A 226 14.67 9.42 -12.45
N PRO A 227 14.68 10.76 -12.52
CA PRO A 227 15.41 11.56 -11.52
C PRO A 227 14.85 11.42 -10.10
N ASP A 228 13.54 11.18 -9.96
CA ASP A 228 12.93 10.92 -8.64
C ASP A 228 13.32 9.55 -8.07
N LEU A 229 13.41 8.53 -8.93
CA LEU A 229 13.92 7.22 -8.54
C LEU A 229 15.37 7.32 -8.06
N GLU A 230 16.24 8.05 -8.76
CA GLU A 230 17.62 8.27 -8.31
C GLU A 230 17.67 8.86 -6.89
N ARG A 231 16.86 9.90 -6.61
CA ARG A 231 16.75 10.47 -5.26
C ARG A 231 16.16 9.47 -4.26
N SER A 232 15.17 8.68 -4.68
CA SER A 232 14.57 7.63 -3.85
C SER A 232 15.56 6.55 -3.44
N LEU A 233 16.46 6.15 -4.35
CA LEU A 233 17.54 5.20 -4.07
C LEU A 233 18.53 5.77 -3.04
N THR A 234 18.79 7.09 -3.06
CA THR A 234 19.62 7.73 -2.02
C THR A 234 18.91 7.91 -0.67
N ALA A 235 17.58 7.74 -0.62
CA ALA A 235 16.77 7.97 0.57
C ALA A 235 16.63 6.74 1.47
N VAL A 236 17.13 5.58 1.04
CA VAL A 236 17.11 4.32 1.78
C VAL A 236 18.51 4.00 2.34
N ASP A 237 18.58 3.34 3.50
CA ASP A 237 19.85 2.91 4.10
C ASP A 237 20.33 1.56 3.52
N ASP A 238 21.59 1.19 3.76
CA ASP A 238 22.23 -0.06 3.27
C ASP A 238 21.50 -1.37 3.67
N ASP A 239 20.67 -1.34 4.72
CA ASP A 239 19.85 -2.48 5.15
C ASP A 239 18.39 -2.38 4.67
N GLN A 240 18.14 -1.59 3.62
CA GLN A 240 16.85 -1.44 2.98
C GLN A 240 16.97 -1.67 1.48
N LEU A 241 16.09 -2.50 0.96
CA LEU A 241 15.98 -2.80 -0.46
C LEU A 241 14.87 -1.95 -1.09
N LEU A 242 15.17 -1.23 -2.17
CA LEU A 242 14.19 -0.56 -3.01
C LEU A 242 14.09 -1.27 -4.37
N LEU A 243 13.02 -2.03 -4.57
CA LEU A 243 12.67 -2.58 -5.88
C LEU A 243 12.03 -1.49 -6.75
N VAL A 244 12.12 -1.60 -8.07
CA VAL A 244 11.42 -0.70 -9.00
C VAL A 244 10.42 -1.49 -9.83
N SER A 245 9.14 -1.20 -9.63
CA SER A 245 8.08 -1.86 -10.39
C SER A 245 7.90 -1.20 -11.75
N VAL A 246 7.72 -1.99 -12.81
CA VAL A 246 7.53 -1.48 -14.18
C VAL A 246 6.39 -2.19 -14.90
N MET A 247 5.77 -1.51 -15.86
CA MET A 247 4.71 -2.06 -16.70
C MET A 247 4.85 -1.60 -18.15
N GLY A 248 4.98 -2.56 -19.07
CA GLY A 248 4.93 -2.32 -20.51
C GLY A 248 3.53 -1.98 -21.01
N SER A 249 3.48 -1.38 -22.19
CA SER A 249 2.28 -1.01 -22.94
C SER A 249 2.28 -1.66 -24.32
N GLY A 250 1.09 -1.97 -24.83
CA GLY A 250 0.91 -2.61 -26.14
C GLY A 250 0.43 -4.05 -26.04
N ASP A 251 0.70 -4.81 -27.10
CA ASP A 251 0.26 -6.17 -27.35
C ASP A 251 1.36 -6.98 -28.08
N GLY A 252 1.30 -8.30 -27.96
CA GLY A 252 2.25 -9.22 -28.60
C GLY A 252 3.72 -8.86 -28.32
N THR A 253 4.52 -8.77 -29.38
CA THR A 253 5.94 -8.41 -29.31
C THR A 253 6.16 -6.98 -28.83
N ALA A 254 5.32 -6.03 -29.24
CA ALA A 254 5.43 -4.64 -28.82
C ALA A 254 5.27 -4.48 -27.29
N LEU A 255 4.44 -5.33 -26.66
CA LEU A 255 4.33 -5.38 -25.21
C LEU A 255 5.64 -5.83 -24.55
N ALA A 256 6.24 -6.91 -25.05
CA ALA A 256 7.50 -7.44 -24.53
C ALA A 256 8.65 -6.46 -24.71
N ASP A 257 8.74 -5.83 -25.88
CA ASP A 257 9.74 -4.80 -26.19
C ASP A 257 9.57 -3.58 -25.28
N ASP A 258 8.33 -3.14 -25.01
CA ASP A 258 8.10 -2.01 -24.11
C ASP A 258 8.39 -2.34 -22.65
N PHE A 259 8.10 -3.57 -22.21
CA PHE A 259 8.50 -4.07 -20.88
C PHE A 259 10.03 -4.07 -20.73
N ALA A 260 10.76 -4.58 -21.72
CA ALA A 260 12.22 -4.56 -21.74
C ALA A 260 12.74 -3.11 -21.70
N ARG A 261 12.16 -2.22 -22.52
CA ARG A 261 12.53 -0.80 -22.55
C ARG A 261 12.37 -0.11 -21.19
N VAL A 262 11.21 -0.24 -20.54
CA VAL A 262 11.00 0.41 -19.23
C VAL A 262 11.85 -0.22 -18.13
N ALA A 263 12.13 -1.53 -18.21
CA ALA A 263 13.05 -2.18 -17.29
C ALA A 263 14.49 -1.65 -17.45
N CYS A 264 14.96 -1.45 -18.68
CA CYS A 264 16.25 -0.82 -18.96
C CYS A 264 16.29 0.62 -18.44
N MET A 265 15.23 1.42 -18.62
CA MET A 265 15.15 2.77 -18.05
C MET A 265 15.29 2.75 -16.51
N ALA A 266 14.65 1.78 -15.84
CA ALA A 266 14.80 1.62 -14.40
C ALA A 266 16.24 1.26 -14.00
N GLN A 267 16.88 0.34 -14.73
CA GLN A 267 18.29 -0.03 -14.53
C GLN A 267 19.22 1.17 -14.75
N GLU A 268 19.00 1.96 -15.80
CA GLU A 268 19.75 3.17 -16.12
C GLU A 268 19.66 4.21 -14.99
N ALA A 269 18.49 4.33 -14.37
CA ALA A 269 18.25 5.19 -13.20
C ALA A 269 18.77 4.57 -11.88
N GLY A 270 19.47 3.43 -11.93
CA GLY A 270 20.14 2.81 -10.79
C GLY A 270 19.36 1.70 -10.07
N ALA A 271 18.25 1.23 -10.63
CA ALA A 271 17.50 0.13 -10.03
C ALA A 271 18.34 -1.16 -9.95
N GLU A 272 18.55 -1.66 -8.75
CA GLU A 272 19.22 -2.93 -8.49
C GLU A 272 18.32 -4.15 -8.67
N VAL A 273 17.01 -3.96 -8.49
CA VAL A 273 15.98 -4.98 -8.66
C VAL A 273 14.80 -4.36 -9.38
N VAL A 274 14.39 -4.99 -10.48
CA VAL A 274 13.21 -4.63 -11.26
C VAL A 274 12.10 -5.64 -10.99
N GLU A 275 10.91 -5.15 -10.65
CA GLU A 275 9.69 -5.94 -10.51
C GLU A 275 8.80 -5.74 -11.75
N LEU A 276 8.48 -6.83 -12.45
CA LEU A 276 7.54 -6.81 -13.56
C LEU A 276 6.11 -6.92 -13.04
N ASN A 277 5.32 -5.87 -13.23
CA ASN A 277 3.90 -5.89 -12.92
C ASN A 277 3.12 -6.62 -14.03
N LEU A 278 3.02 -7.94 -13.88
CA LEU A 278 2.35 -8.85 -14.82
C LEU A 278 0.87 -9.05 -14.50
N SER A 279 0.35 -8.34 -13.48
CA SER A 279 -0.87 -8.71 -12.77
C SER A 279 -1.96 -7.63 -12.76
N CYS A 280 -1.71 -6.43 -13.27
CA CYS A 280 -2.63 -5.32 -13.03
C CYS A 280 -3.98 -5.45 -13.77
N PRO A 281 -5.11 -5.50 -13.03
CA PRO A 281 -6.46 -5.57 -13.61
C PRO A 281 -7.09 -4.18 -13.83
N ASN A 282 -6.35 -3.08 -13.64
CA ASN A 282 -6.91 -1.73 -13.73
C ASN A 282 -6.63 -1.03 -15.07
N THR A 283 -6.12 -1.78 -16.06
CA THR A 283 -5.92 -1.22 -17.41
C THR A 283 -7.22 -1.34 -18.18
N LEU A 284 -7.87 -0.21 -18.43
CA LEU A 284 -9.11 -0.16 -19.19
C LEU A 284 -8.85 -0.65 -20.62
N SER A 285 -9.76 -1.45 -21.14
CA SER A 285 -9.79 -1.89 -22.53
C SER A 285 -11.19 -1.73 -23.08
N ALA A 286 -11.33 -0.95 -24.16
CA ALA A 286 -12.61 -0.82 -24.87
C ALA A 286 -13.06 -2.13 -25.54
N ALA A 287 -12.19 -3.13 -25.62
CA ALA A 287 -12.44 -4.43 -26.26
C ALA A 287 -12.78 -5.56 -25.27
N ALA A 288 -12.79 -5.29 -23.96
CA ALA A 288 -13.17 -6.27 -22.94
C ALA A 288 -14.64 -6.09 -22.53
N ASP A 289 -15.37 -7.19 -22.33
CA ASP A 289 -16.81 -7.19 -22.00
C ASP A 289 -17.14 -6.43 -20.70
N ASP A 290 -16.19 -6.39 -19.75
CA ASP A 290 -16.28 -5.65 -18.48
C ASP A 290 -15.43 -4.36 -18.47
N GLY A 291 -14.83 -4.02 -19.61
CA GLY A 291 -13.95 -2.85 -19.76
C GLY A 291 -12.54 -3.01 -19.20
N VAL A 292 -12.13 -4.21 -18.76
CA VAL A 292 -10.84 -4.48 -18.10
C VAL A 292 -10.00 -5.47 -18.91
N LYS A 293 -8.75 -5.12 -19.23
CA LYS A 293 -7.81 -6.10 -19.82
C LYS A 293 -7.47 -7.19 -18.79
N PRO A 294 -7.58 -8.49 -19.13
CA PRO A 294 -7.18 -9.56 -18.22
C PRO A 294 -5.69 -9.43 -17.86
N PRO A 295 -5.30 -9.74 -16.61
CA PRO A 295 -3.90 -9.78 -16.20
C PRO A 295 -3.05 -10.67 -17.13
N LEU A 296 -1.86 -10.18 -17.51
CA LEU A 296 -0.94 -10.91 -18.40
C LEU A 296 -0.58 -12.28 -17.82
N CYS A 297 -0.39 -12.38 -16.49
CA CYS A 297 -0.06 -13.62 -15.79
C CYS A 297 -1.11 -14.74 -15.89
N LEU A 298 -2.29 -14.49 -16.48
CA LEU A 298 -3.26 -15.54 -16.81
C LEU A 298 -2.88 -16.33 -18.08
N ASP A 299 -2.03 -15.76 -18.93
CA ASP A 299 -1.48 -16.39 -20.12
C ASP A 299 -0.01 -16.73 -19.86
N ALA A 300 0.29 -18.03 -19.73
CA ALA A 300 1.63 -18.47 -19.38
C ALA A 300 2.65 -18.21 -20.51
N ASP A 301 2.26 -18.38 -21.76
CA ASP A 301 3.16 -18.19 -22.90
C ASP A 301 3.51 -16.72 -23.09
N ALA A 302 2.50 -15.84 -23.06
CA ALA A 302 2.72 -14.41 -23.16
C ALA A 302 3.54 -13.87 -21.96
N THR A 303 3.29 -14.40 -20.75
CA THR A 303 4.05 -14.01 -19.57
C THR A 303 5.52 -14.41 -19.67
N VAL A 304 5.79 -15.66 -20.05
CA VAL A 304 7.17 -16.15 -20.20
C VAL A 304 7.89 -15.37 -21.30
N ALA A 305 7.25 -15.10 -22.44
CA ALA A 305 7.84 -14.31 -23.51
C ALA A 305 8.27 -12.90 -23.06
N VAL A 306 7.44 -12.22 -22.26
CA VAL A 306 7.77 -10.91 -21.67
C VAL A 306 8.95 -11.02 -20.69
N VAL A 307 8.91 -11.98 -19.78
CA VAL A 307 9.96 -12.16 -18.76
C VAL A 307 11.31 -12.51 -19.42
N GLU A 308 11.31 -13.37 -20.44
CA GLU A 308 12.50 -13.69 -21.22
C GLU A 308 13.06 -12.48 -21.97
N ALA A 309 12.19 -11.66 -22.58
CA ALA A 309 12.62 -10.45 -23.30
C ALA A 309 13.29 -9.46 -22.35
N VAL A 310 12.69 -9.23 -21.17
CA VAL A 310 13.29 -8.38 -20.12
C VAL A 310 14.60 -8.97 -19.62
N ARG A 311 14.63 -10.27 -19.29
CA ARG A 311 15.83 -10.92 -18.75
C ARG A 311 17.01 -10.82 -19.71
N ARG A 312 16.77 -10.91 -21.02
CA ARG A 312 17.80 -10.72 -22.06
C ARG A 312 18.28 -9.27 -22.19
N ALA A 313 17.44 -8.29 -21.85
CA ALA A 313 17.76 -6.88 -22.00
C ALA A 313 18.49 -6.29 -20.78
N LEU A 314 18.26 -6.84 -19.58
CA LEU A 314 18.87 -6.40 -18.33
C LEU A 314 20.24 -7.04 -18.08
N ASP A 315 21.12 -6.33 -17.39
CA ASP A 315 22.40 -6.86 -16.88
C ASP A 315 22.16 -8.06 -15.94
N ASP A 316 23.02 -9.07 -15.97
CA ASP A 316 22.92 -10.27 -15.12
C ASP A 316 22.89 -9.97 -13.61
N ARG A 317 23.43 -8.81 -13.19
CA ARG A 317 23.43 -8.34 -11.79
C ARG A 317 22.12 -7.70 -11.33
N THR A 318 21.27 -7.31 -12.28
CA THR A 318 19.98 -6.68 -12.00
C THR A 318 18.99 -7.77 -11.64
N GLY A 319 18.50 -7.74 -10.40
CA GLY A 319 17.52 -8.72 -9.93
C GLY A 319 16.20 -8.56 -10.66
N LEU A 320 15.51 -9.65 -10.95
CA LEU A 320 14.23 -9.65 -11.65
C LEU A 320 13.15 -10.34 -10.82
N VAL A 321 12.04 -9.64 -10.57
CA VAL A 321 10.89 -10.17 -9.82
C VAL A 321 9.65 -10.21 -10.71
N ALA A 322 8.95 -11.33 -10.77
CA ALA A 322 7.65 -11.45 -11.45
C ALA A 322 6.50 -11.24 -10.47
N LYS A 323 5.72 -10.15 -10.60
CA LYS A 323 4.54 -9.90 -9.75
C LYS A 323 3.25 -10.37 -10.39
N ILE A 324 2.62 -11.37 -9.77
CA ILE A 324 1.45 -12.08 -10.31
C ILE A 324 0.16 -11.82 -9.50
N SER A 325 -0.98 -12.06 -10.14
CA SER A 325 -2.29 -12.10 -9.48
C SER A 325 -2.44 -13.41 -8.69
N TRP A 326 -3.54 -13.56 -7.96
CA TRP A 326 -3.90 -14.91 -7.49
C TRP A 326 -4.18 -15.81 -8.70
N LEU A 327 -3.55 -16.98 -8.71
CA LEU A 327 -3.68 -18.02 -9.74
C LEU A 327 -3.98 -19.35 -9.05
N ASP A 328 -4.82 -20.17 -9.68
CA ASP A 328 -5.10 -21.54 -9.23
C ASP A 328 -3.90 -22.49 -9.43
N ALA A 329 -4.06 -23.75 -9.00
CA ALA A 329 -3.02 -24.79 -9.09
C ALA A 329 -2.50 -24.96 -10.51
N ASP A 330 -3.43 -25.10 -11.46
CA ASP A 330 -3.11 -25.51 -12.83
C ASP A 330 -2.37 -24.38 -13.56
N ARG A 331 -2.83 -23.14 -13.39
CA ARG A 331 -2.15 -21.96 -13.93
C ARG A 331 -0.75 -21.77 -13.33
N LEU A 332 -0.59 -21.97 -12.02
CA LEU A 332 0.74 -21.88 -11.41
C LEU A 332 1.67 -23.00 -11.88
N ALA A 333 1.18 -24.23 -12.00
CA ALA A 333 1.96 -25.36 -12.50
C ALA A 333 2.39 -25.15 -13.96
N ALA A 334 1.57 -24.49 -14.77
CA ALA A 334 1.92 -24.13 -16.14
C ALA A 334 2.94 -22.98 -16.24
N LEU A 335 2.90 -22.02 -15.30
CA LEU A 335 3.69 -20.79 -15.37
C LEU A 335 5.00 -20.86 -14.58
N VAL A 336 4.94 -21.21 -13.29
CA VAL A 336 6.05 -21.02 -12.34
C VAL A 336 7.31 -21.80 -12.73
N PRO A 337 7.24 -23.09 -13.15
CA PRO A 337 8.45 -23.83 -13.54
C PRO A 337 9.21 -23.18 -14.70
N ARG A 338 8.50 -22.48 -15.60
CA ARG A 338 9.10 -21.76 -16.74
C ARG A 338 9.63 -20.39 -16.35
N LEU A 339 9.03 -19.73 -15.37
CA LEU A 339 9.51 -18.45 -14.84
C LEU A 339 10.71 -18.61 -13.91
N ALA A 340 10.73 -19.65 -13.08
CA ALA A 340 11.72 -19.86 -12.03
C ALA A 340 13.20 -19.75 -12.48
N PRO A 341 13.62 -20.22 -13.68
CA PRO A 341 15.00 -20.00 -14.15
C PRO A 341 15.31 -18.57 -14.62
N LEU A 342 14.30 -17.71 -14.79
CA LEU A 342 14.43 -16.38 -15.37
C LEU A 342 14.35 -15.25 -14.33
N VAL A 343 13.92 -15.55 -13.11
CA VAL A 343 13.63 -14.56 -12.07
C VAL A 343 14.31 -14.90 -10.75
N ASP A 344 14.69 -13.87 -10.02
CA ASP A 344 15.21 -13.97 -8.65
C ASP A 344 14.09 -14.04 -7.62
N GLY A 345 12.88 -13.60 -7.99
CA GLY A 345 11.72 -13.68 -7.11
C GLY A 345 10.37 -13.72 -7.82
N VAL A 346 9.37 -14.23 -7.11
CA VAL A 346 7.96 -14.16 -7.49
C VAL A 346 7.21 -13.45 -6.38
N ALA A 347 6.53 -12.36 -6.74
CA ALA A 347 5.77 -11.54 -5.82
C ALA A 347 4.26 -11.73 -6.02
N GLY A 348 3.49 -11.81 -4.94
CA GLY A 348 2.04 -11.92 -5.05
C GLY A 348 1.31 -11.96 -3.71
N ILE A 349 0.04 -11.59 -3.66
CA ILE A 349 -0.85 -11.33 -4.81
C ILE A 349 -1.01 -9.82 -5.09
N ASN A 350 -1.25 -9.46 -6.35
CA ASN A 350 -1.91 -8.19 -6.66
C ASN A 350 -3.36 -8.18 -6.14
N THR A 351 -4.04 -7.04 -6.22
CA THR A 351 -5.44 -6.92 -5.78
C THR A 351 -6.37 -7.89 -6.51
N VAL A 352 -7.39 -8.40 -5.82
CA VAL A 352 -8.39 -9.28 -6.41
C VAL A 352 -9.42 -8.42 -7.17
N PRO A 353 -9.64 -8.65 -8.48
CA PRO A 353 -10.70 -7.96 -9.21
C PRO A 353 -12.06 -8.27 -8.59
N SER A 354 -12.87 -7.25 -8.32
CA SER A 354 -14.18 -7.42 -7.72
C SER A 354 -15.16 -6.40 -8.28
N ARG A 355 -16.43 -6.79 -8.43
CA ARG A 355 -17.50 -5.85 -8.71
C ARG A 355 -17.71 -4.97 -7.48
N VAL A 356 -17.65 -3.66 -7.67
CA VAL A 356 -17.74 -2.69 -6.56
C VAL A 356 -18.88 -1.71 -6.82
N VAL A 357 -19.80 -1.64 -5.87
CA VAL A 357 -20.95 -0.73 -5.90
C VAL A 357 -21.07 0.02 -4.58
N ARG A 358 -21.75 1.15 -4.61
CA ARG A 358 -22.23 1.85 -3.42
C ARG A 358 -23.49 1.20 -2.88
N SER A 359 -23.87 1.59 -1.68
CA SER A 359 -25.10 1.13 -1.01
C SER A 359 -26.39 1.43 -1.77
N ASP A 360 -26.39 2.44 -2.66
CA ASP A 360 -27.50 2.77 -3.55
C ASP A 360 -27.50 2.01 -4.89
N GLY A 361 -26.55 1.09 -5.10
CA GLY A 361 -26.42 0.27 -6.30
C GLY A 361 -25.61 0.90 -7.43
N GLU A 362 -25.24 2.17 -7.33
CA GLU A 362 -24.41 2.84 -8.32
C GLU A 362 -22.94 2.41 -8.22
N PRO A 363 -22.14 2.47 -9.30
CA PRO A 363 -20.71 2.20 -9.22
C PRO A 363 -20.00 3.18 -8.25
N THR A 364 -19.17 2.64 -7.35
CA THR A 364 -18.32 3.47 -6.46
C THR A 364 -17.33 4.31 -7.25
N PHE A 365 -16.86 3.78 -8.37
CA PHE A 365 -15.87 4.40 -9.24
C PHE A 365 -16.54 4.84 -10.55
N PRO A 366 -16.52 6.13 -10.92
CA PRO A 366 -17.23 6.63 -12.09
C PRO A 366 -16.81 5.91 -13.39
N GLY A 367 -17.77 5.27 -14.06
CA GLY A 367 -17.54 4.53 -15.30
C GLY A 367 -16.78 3.21 -15.13
N ARG A 368 -16.62 2.68 -13.91
CA ARG A 368 -15.84 1.47 -13.63
C ARG A 368 -16.57 0.58 -12.63
N ALA A 369 -17.13 -0.52 -13.11
CA ALA A 369 -17.86 -1.49 -12.29
C ALA A 369 -16.95 -2.46 -11.53
N VAL A 370 -15.72 -2.66 -12.01
CA VAL A 370 -14.71 -3.54 -11.42
C VAL A 370 -13.56 -2.71 -10.85
N ALA A 371 -13.10 -3.07 -9.66
CA ALA A 371 -11.94 -2.47 -9.02
C ALA A 371 -11.15 -3.52 -8.22
N GLY A 372 -9.94 -3.16 -7.81
CA GLY A 372 -9.05 -4.05 -7.07
C GLY A 372 -9.35 -4.07 -5.58
N LEU A 373 -9.84 -5.19 -5.05
CA LEU A 373 -10.00 -5.47 -3.63
C LEU A 373 -8.67 -5.87 -2.98
N SER A 374 -8.42 -5.32 -1.79
CA SER A 374 -7.17 -5.49 -1.03
C SER A 374 -7.44 -5.43 0.48
N GLY A 375 -6.41 -5.70 1.28
CA GLY A 375 -6.49 -5.73 2.74
C GLY A 375 -6.97 -7.09 3.26
N ALA A 376 -7.51 -7.13 4.47
CA ALA A 376 -7.84 -8.36 5.19
C ALA A 376 -8.70 -9.33 4.37
N ALA A 377 -9.59 -8.79 3.53
CA ALA A 377 -10.46 -9.55 2.62
C ALA A 377 -9.72 -10.52 1.69
N VAL A 378 -8.47 -10.24 1.33
CA VAL A 378 -7.69 -11.08 0.40
C VAL A 378 -6.60 -11.92 1.09
N ARG A 379 -6.56 -11.93 2.43
CA ARG A 379 -5.55 -12.66 3.22
C ARG A 379 -5.51 -14.15 2.91
N GLY A 380 -6.69 -14.77 2.73
CA GLY A 380 -6.80 -16.19 2.38
C GLY A 380 -6.15 -16.52 1.02
N HIS A 381 -6.38 -15.67 0.02
CA HIS A 381 -5.77 -15.80 -1.31
C HIS A 381 -4.25 -15.63 -1.26
N ALA A 382 -3.75 -14.68 -0.48
CA ALA A 382 -2.31 -14.47 -0.31
C ALA A 382 -1.62 -15.68 0.36
N LEU A 383 -2.21 -16.23 1.42
CA LEU A 383 -1.71 -17.44 2.09
C LEU A 383 -1.71 -18.66 1.17
N ASP A 384 -2.79 -18.85 0.41
CA ASP A 384 -2.91 -19.92 -0.55
C ASP A 384 -1.84 -19.82 -1.67
N LEU A 385 -1.70 -18.66 -2.32
CA LEU A 385 -0.67 -18.45 -3.35
C LEU A 385 0.73 -18.68 -2.78
N THR A 386 1.02 -18.12 -1.60
CA THR A 386 2.35 -18.23 -0.96
C THR A 386 2.73 -19.70 -0.76
N ARG A 387 1.84 -20.52 -0.18
CA ARG A 387 2.09 -21.95 0.04
C ARG A 387 2.32 -22.70 -1.27
N ARG A 388 1.58 -22.38 -2.33
CA ARG A 388 1.76 -23.00 -3.65
C ARG A 388 3.11 -22.64 -4.27
N LEU A 389 3.50 -21.36 -4.22
CA LEU A 389 4.79 -20.90 -4.72
C LEU A 389 5.95 -21.58 -3.97
N VAL A 390 5.87 -21.65 -2.64
CA VAL A 390 6.88 -22.32 -1.80
C VAL A 390 6.97 -23.81 -2.13
N THR A 391 5.83 -24.46 -2.39
CA THR A 391 5.78 -25.88 -2.81
C THR A 391 6.44 -26.08 -4.19
N LEU A 392 6.09 -25.24 -5.17
CA LEU A 392 6.64 -25.30 -6.52
C LEU A 392 8.14 -25.02 -6.55
N ARG A 393 8.60 -24.04 -5.76
CA ARG A 393 10.03 -23.77 -5.54
C ARG A 393 10.76 -25.01 -5.04
N GLY A 394 10.21 -25.69 -4.03
CA GLY A 394 10.81 -26.89 -3.45
C GLY A 394 10.88 -28.06 -4.44
N ALA A 395 9.91 -28.19 -5.34
CA ALA A 395 9.86 -29.25 -6.34
C ALA A 395 10.73 -28.98 -7.59
N GLY A 396 10.89 -27.71 -7.97
CA GLY A 396 11.45 -27.33 -9.27
C GLY A 396 12.97 -27.22 -9.34
N GLY A 397 13.70 -27.34 -8.23
CA GLY A 397 15.17 -27.24 -8.20
C GLY A 397 15.75 -25.84 -8.50
N HIS A 398 14.93 -24.90 -8.98
CA HIS A 398 15.27 -23.49 -9.17
C HIS A 398 15.13 -22.69 -7.87
N ARG A 399 15.92 -21.63 -7.75
CA ARG A 399 15.96 -20.77 -6.57
C ARG A 399 15.35 -19.42 -6.92
N PHE A 400 14.22 -19.10 -6.31
CA PHE A 400 13.62 -17.77 -6.34
C PHE A 400 13.01 -17.46 -4.97
N ASP A 401 13.00 -16.19 -4.60
CA ASP A 401 12.38 -15.71 -3.37
C ASP A 401 10.89 -15.50 -3.56
N VAL A 402 10.10 -15.75 -2.52
CA VAL A 402 8.66 -15.49 -2.49
C VAL A 402 8.42 -14.20 -1.72
N LEU A 403 8.00 -13.15 -2.43
CA LEU A 403 7.60 -11.86 -1.86
C LEU A 403 6.09 -11.86 -1.66
N ALA A 404 5.65 -12.27 -0.47
CA ALA A 404 4.24 -12.45 -0.18
C ALA A 404 3.54 -11.13 0.19
N MET A 405 2.34 -10.90 -0.32
CA MET A 405 1.53 -9.73 0.01
C MET A 405 0.04 -10.01 -0.14
N GLY A 406 -0.77 -9.22 0.57
CA GLY A 406 -2.23 -9.32 0.59
C GLY A 406 -2.75 -9.62 1.99
N GLY A 407 -3.51 -8.69 2.56
CA GLY A 407 -4.10 -8.85 3.90
C GLY A 407 -3.14 -8.79 5.08
N VAL A 408 -1.96 -8.20 4.89
CA VAL A 408 -0.99 -7.91 5.95
C VAL A 408 -1.37 -6.60 6.63
N THR A 409 -2.03 -6.68 7.77
CA THR A 409 -2.63 -5.53 8.48
C THR A 409 -2.25 -5.48 9.95
N ASP A 410 -1.56 -6.50 10.45
CA ASP A 410 -1.10 -6.64 11.83
C ASP A 410 0.11 -7.60 11.90
N VAL A 411 0.67 -7.77 13.11
CA VAL A 411 1.80 -8.68 13.35
C VAL A 411 1.46 -10.14 13.01
N ALA A 412 0.24 -10.58 13.33
CA ALA A 412 -0.18 -11.97 13.12
C ALA A 412 -0.29 -12.33 11.62
N SER A 413 -0.81 -11.42 10.81
CA SER A 413 -0.93 -11.59 9.35
C SER A 413 0.43 -11.53 8.65
N PHE A 414 1.38 -10.74 9.15
CA PHE A 414 2.78 -10.81 8.72
C PHE A 414 3.38 -12.19 9.04
N ALA A 415 3.28 -12.62 10.31
CA ALA A 415 3.83 -13.90 10.76
C ALA A 415 3.28 -15.08 9.96
N ALA A 416 1.97 -15.10 9.68
CA ALA A 416 1.33 -16.18 8.92
C ALA A 416 1.89 -16.36 7.51
N LEU A 417 2.22 -15.27 6.79
CA LEU A 417 2.84 -15.36 5.46
C LEU A 417 4.31 -15.76 5.54
N TYR A 418 5.04 -15.24 6.53
CA TYR A 418 6.44 -15.60 6.74
C TYR A 418 6.58 -17.09 7.12
N GLU A 419 5.75 -17.59 8.04
CA GLU A 419 5.68 -19.02 8.42
C GLU A 419 5.24 -19.92 7.26
N ALA A 420 4.46 -19.40 6.31
CA ALA A 420 4.12 -20.10 5.07
C ALA A 420 5.33 -20.25 4.12
N GLY A 421 6.48 -19.65 4.43
CA GLY A 421 7.74 -19.80 3.72
C GLY A 421 8.09 -18.63 2.79
N ALA A 422 7.43 -17.48 2.95
CA ALA A 422 7.81 -16.25 2.27
C ALA A 422 9.18 -15.74 2.77
N ASP A 423 10.00 -15.23 1.86
CA ASP A 423 11.32 -14.67 2.18
C ASP A 423 11.21 -13.19 2.58
N ALA A 424 10.21 -12.49 2.01
CA ALA A 424 9.77 -11.18 2.46
C ALA A 424 8.25 -11.05 2.37
N VAL A 425 7.71 -10.16 3.20
CA VAL A 425 6.28 -9.85 3.23
C VAL A 425 6.08 -8.37 2.95
N GLN A 426 5.08 -8.00 2.16
CA GLN A 426 4.77 -6.60 1.87
C GLN A 426 3.32 -6.24 2.23
N SER A 427 3.11 -5.02 2.73
CA SER A 427 1.81 -4.49 3.14
C SER A 427 1.48 -3.17 2.45
N ALA A 428 0.36 -3.14 1.71
CA ALA A 428 -0.22 -1.90 1.19
C ALA A 428 -1.33 -1.36 2.12
N SER A 429 -2.45 -2.08 2.23
CA SER A 429 -3.59 -1.63 3.06
C SER A 429 -3.26 -1.49 4.54
N GLY A 430 -2.37 -2.34 5.08
CA GLY A 430 -1.86 -2.20 6.44
C GLY A 430 -0.96 -0.98 6.60
N ALA A 431 0.00 -0.76 5.70
CA ALA A 431 0.85 0.46 5.72
C ALA A 431 0.05 1.76 5.47
N PHE A 432 -1.08 1.66 4.75
CA PHE A 432 -2.05 2.74 4.61
C PHE A 432 -2.77 3.02 5.93
N ALA A 433 -3.40 2.01 6.53
CA ALA A 433 -4.28 2.18 7.69
C ALA A 433 -3.53 2.27 9.03
N ASP A 434 -2.33 1.71 9.11
CA ASP A 434 -1.45 1.76 10.27
C ASP A 434 0.01 2.01 9.87
N PRO A 435 0.43 3.28 9.88
CA PRO A 435 1.83 3.63 9.61
C PRO A 435 2.84 3.05 10.62
N PHE A 436 2.38 2.52 11.75
CA PHE A 436 3.24 1.90 12.76
C PHE A 436 3.40 0.39 12.59
N LEU A 437 2.81 -0.23 11.55
CA LEU A 437 2.85 -1.67 11.34
C LEU A 437 4.28 -2.25 11.38
N ALA A 438 5.25 -1.58 10.75
CA ALA A 438 6.64 -2.05 10.76
C ALA A 438 7.28 -1.98 12.15
N ARG A 439 7.04 -0.92 12.91
CA ARG A 439 7.46 -0.82 14.33
C ARG A 439 6.90 -1.98 15.13
N ASP A 440 5.62 -2.28 14.98
CA ASP A 440 4.93 -3.29 15.77
C ASP A 440 5.44 -4.71 15.43
N CYS A 441 5.65 -5.00 14.14
CA CYS A 441 6.27 -6.26 13.70
C CYS A 441 7.71 -6.41 14.22
N ILE A 442 8.53 -5.35 14.13
CA ILE A 442 9.91 -5.37 14.62
C ILE A 442 9.95 -5.58 16.14
N ALA A 443 9.10 -4.88 16.89
CA ALA A 443 9.04 -5.01 18.34
C ALA A 443 8.60 -6.41 18.79
N ALA A 444 7.64 -7.01 18.08
CA ALA A 444 7.11 -8.32 18.45
C ALA A 444 8.00 -9.49 17.99
N LEU A 445 8.66 -9.36 16.83
CA LEU A 445 9.31 -10.49 16.15
C LEU A 445 10.79 -10.26 15.84
N GLY A 446 11.33 -9.07 16.03
CA GLY A 446 12.73 -8.76 15.70
C GLY A 446 13.74 -9.71 16.33
N ASP A 447 13.48 -10.14 17.58
CA ASP A 447 14.36 -11.03 18.34
C ASP A 447 14.08 -12.53 18.14
N THR A 448 12.94 -12.89 17.54
CA THR A 448 12.51 -14.29 17.45
C THR A 448 12.32 -14.80 16.02
N LEU A 449 12.06 -13.90 15.06
CA LEU A 449 11.78 -14.26 13.67
C LEU A 449 12.97 -15.05 13.10
N PRO A 450 12.78 -16.28 12.60
CA PRO A 450 13.87 -17.04 12.01
C PRO A 450 14.54 -16.24 10.91
N ARG A 451 15.87 -16.18 10.91
CA ARG A 451 16.60 -15.62 9.76
C ARG A 451 16.34 -16.54 8.59
N SER A 452 16.18 -15.96 7.39
CA SER A 452 16.37 -16.73 6.16
C SER A 452 17.69 -17.49 6.31
N VAL A 453 17.63 -18.82 6.32
CA VAL A 453 18.86 -19.60 6.29
C VAL A 453 19.57 -19.20 5.01
N PRO A 454 20.86 -18.80 5.03
CA PRO A 454 21.62 -18.68 3.79
C PRO A 454 21.55 -20.05 3.12
N ARG A 455 20.77 -20.18 2.06
CA ARG A 455 20.57 -21.45 1.35
C ARG A 455 21.37 -21.44 0.08
#